data_AF-A0A1C6DC64-F1
#
_entry.id   AF-A0A1C6DC64-F1
#
_cell.length_a   1.000
_cell.length_b   1.000
_cell.length_c   1.000
_cell.angle_alpha   90.00
_cell.angle_beta   90.00
_cell.angle_gamma   90.00
#
_symmetry.space_group_name_H-M   'P 1'
#
loop_
_entity.id
_entity.type
_entity.pdbx_description
1 polymer ?
#
loop_
_entity_poly.entity_id
_entity_poly.type
_entity_poly.pdbx_seq_one_letter_code
_entity_poly.pdbx_strand_id
1 'polypeptide(L)'
;MNYTEIVSTLLMIIGGVTILTNIIVQVVKTVTWDKIPTNFLALMVSEALTLAAGAAYAQIKGIAITWYLVFAAVVVGLLSAYAAMVGYDKLIETFKNWPKKTE
;
A
#
# COMPACT_ATOMS: atom_id res chain seq x y z
N MET A 1 -21.31 -17.17 -6.19
CA MET A 1 -20.23 -16.27 -5.77
C MET A 1 -20.84 -14.90 -5.59
N ASN A 2 -20.75 -14.31 -4.39
CA ASN A 2 -21.37 -13.03 -4.09
C ASN A 2 -20.39 -11.91 -4.51
N TYR A 3 -20.71 -11.17 -5.57
CA TYR A 3 -19.85 -10.09 -6.12
C TYR A 3 -19.50 -9.04 -5.07
N THR A 4 -20.44 -8.74 -4.18
CA THR A 4 -20.27 -7.80 -3.08
C THR A 4 -19.18 -8.23 -2.09
N GLU A 5 -19.09 -9.53 -1.79
CA GLU A 5 -18.07 -10.07 -0.88
C GLU A 5 -16.66 -9.98 -1.49
N ILE A 6 -16.52 -10.37 -2.76
CA ILE A 6 -15.23 -10.29 -3.47
C ILE A 6 -14.70 -8.86 -3.50
N VAL A 7 -15.56 -7.90 -3.88
CA VAL A 7 -15.19 -6.49 -3.97
C VAL A 7 -14.81 -5.96 -2.58
N SER A 8 -15.57 -6.31 -1.55
CA SER A 8 -15.27 -5.90 -0.17
C SER A 8 -13.93 -6.46 0.33
N THR A 9 -13.64 -7.74 0.07
CA THR A 9 -12.36 -8.35 0.41
C THR A 9 -11.20 -7.70 -0.34
N LEU A 10 -11.37 -7.41 -1.64
CA LEU A 10 -10.33 -6.76 -2.43
C LEU A 10 -10.03 -5.34 -1.91
N LEU A 11 -11.07 -4.57 -1.59
CA LEU A 11 -10.92 -3.24 -0.99
C LEU A 11 -10.25 -3.30 0.38
N MET A 12 -10.57 -4.31 1.19
CA MET A 12 -9.93 -4.52 2.49
C MET A 12 -8.43 -4.81 2.34
N ILE A 13 -8.04 -5.65 1.36
CA ILE A 13 -6.64 -5.93 1.06
C ILE A 13 -5.93 -4.65 0.62
N ILE A 14 -6.50 -3.91 -0.34
CA ILE A 14 -5.93 -2.65 -0.83
C ILE A 14 -5.76 -1.65 0.31
N GLY A 15 -6.80 -1.47 1.14
CA GLY A 15 -6.74 -0.59 2.30
C GLY A 15 -5.68 -1.01 3.32
N GLY A 16 -5.57 -2.31 3.62
CA GLY A 16 -4.56 -2.84 4.51
C GLY A 16 -3.13 -2.61 4.00
N VAL A 17 -2.86 -2.95 2.74
CA VAL A 17 -1.55 -2.72 2.10
C VAL A 17 -1.22 -1.23 2.06
N THR A 18 -2.20 -0.37 1.79
CA THR A 18 -2.04 1.09 1.78
C THR A 18 -1.57 1.62 3.14
N ILE A 19 -2.20 1.18 4.23
CA ILE A 19 -1.84 1.60 5.60
C ILE A 19 -0.41 1.15 5.92
N LEU A 20 -0.09 -0.12 5.66
CA LEU A 20 1.25 -0.68 5.90
C LEU A 20 2.33 0.04 5.08
N THR A 21 2.02 0.33 3.81
CA THR A 21 2.92 1.07 2.91
C THR A 21 3.24 2.43 3.50
N ASN A 22 2.23 3.18 3.96
CA ASN A 22 2.44 4.51 4.56
C ASN A 22 3.30 4.45 5.83
N ILE A 23 3.08 3.47 6.70
CA ILE A 23 3.89 3.26 7.91
C ILE A 23 5.35 3.01 7.53
N ILE A 24 5.60 2.06 6.62
CA ILE A 24 6.96 1.69 6.22
C ILE A 24 7.65 2.87 5.51
N VAL A 25 6.95 3.59 4.63
CA VAL A 25 7.50 4.76 3.94
C VAL A 25 7.94 5.83 4.93
N GLN A 26 7.16 6.11 5.99
CA GLN A 26 7.56 7.06 7.03
C GLN A 26 8.83 6.63 7.76
N VAL A 27 8.96 5.34 8.09
CA VAL A 27 10.18 4.79 8.71
C VAL A 27 11.37 4.90 7.77
N VAL A 28 11.23 4.47 6.51
CA VAL A 28 12.31 4.51 5.51
C VAL A 28 12.75 5.94 5.23
N LYS A 29 11.82 6.89 5.17
CA LYS A 29 12.13 8.32 5.02
C LYS A 29 12.99 8.85 6.17
N THR A 30 12.66 8.46 7.40
CA THR A 30 13.43 8.83 8.59
C THR A 30 14.87 8.32 8.50
N VAL A 31 15.07 7.09 8.00
CA VAL A 31 16.39 6.48 7.81
C VAL A 31 17.15 7.08 6.62
N THR A 32 16.45 7.43 5.54
CA THR A 32 17.03 7.92 4.28
C THR A 32 17.18 9.44 4.21
N TRP A 33 16.88 10.16 5.29
CA TRP A 33 16.97 11.62 5.38
C TRP A 33 16.18 12.33 4.27
N ASP A 34 15.00 11.83 3.93
CA ASP A 34 14.11 12.37 2.88
C ASP A 34 14.76 12.52 1.48
N LYS A 35 15.88 11.83 1.22
CA LYS A 35 16.59 11.92 -0.07
C LYS A 35 15.85 11.21 -1.20
N ILE A 36 14.97 10.26 -0.88
CA ILE A 36 14.21 9.49 -1.88
C ILE A 36 12.79 10.06 -1.92
N PRO A 37 12.24 10.34 -3.13
CA PRO A 37 10.86 10.80 -3.27
C PRO A 37 9.86 9.84 -2.62
N THR A 38 8.97 10.38 -1.77
CA THR A 38 7.95 9.60 -1.06
C THR A 38 7.13 8.72 -2.01
N ASN A 39 6.75 9.26 -3.17
CA ASN A 39 5.89 8.56 -4.14
C ASN A 39 6.61 7.33 -4.73
N PHE A 40 7.92 7.46 -4.98
CA PHE A 40 8.71 6.33 -5.45
C PHE A 40 8.87 5.26 -4.35
N LEU A 41 9.07 5.68 -3.10
CA LEU A 41 9.09 4.76 -1.97
C LEU A 41 7.75 4.03 -1.79
N ALA A 42 6.63 4.74 -1.87
CA ALA A 42 5.30 4.15 -1.75
C ALA A 42 5.03 3.09 -2.82
N LEU A 43 5.44 3.36 -4.07
CA LEU A 43 5.35 2.38 -5.16
C LEU A 43 6.16 1.12 -4.84
N MET A 44 7.45 1.28 -4.53
CA MET A 44 8.36 0.16 -4.27
C MET A 44 7.91 -0.69 -3.07
N VAL A 45 7.50 -0.03 -1.98
CA VAL A 45 7.06 -0.71 -0.76
C VAL A 45 5.74 -1.45 -1.00
N SER A 46 4.78 -0.83 -1.69
CA SER A 46 3.49 -1.46 -1.98
C SER A 46 3.62 -2.70 -2.86
N GLU A 47 4.44 -2.62 -3.91
CA GLU A 47 4.74 -3.76 -4.79
C GLU A 47 5.44 -4.88 -4.03
N ALA A 48 6.47 -4.53 -3.23
CA ALA A 48 7.20 -5.51 -2.43
C ALA A 48 6.28 -6.22 -1.43
N LEU A 49 5.42 -5.47 -0.72
CA LEU A 49 4.46 -6.04 0.22
C LEU A 49 3.47 -6.97 -0.49
N THR A 50 2.91 -6.55 -1.61
CA THR A 50 1.86 -7.30 -2.29
C THR A 50 2.41 -8.59 -2.92
N LEU A 51 3.58 -8.52 -3.55
CA LEU A 51 4.25 -9.70 -4.12
C LEU A 51 4.72 -10.66 -3.02
N ALA A 52 5.32 -10.16 -1.94
CA ALA A 52 5.78 -11.01 -0.84
C ALA A 52 4.61 -11.66 -0.09
N ALA A 53 3.55 -10.91 0.20
CA ALA A 53 2.34 -11.44 0.84
C ALA A 53 1.62 -12.46 -0.06
N GLY A 54 1.50 -12.16 -1.36
CA GLY A 54 0.93 -13.08 -2.34
C GLY A 54 1.72 -14.38 -2.44
N ALA A 55 3.05 -14.30 -2.50
CA ALA A 55 3.92 -15.47 -2.52
C ALA A 55 3.85 -16.28 -1.22
N ALA A 56 3.88 -15.63 -0.06
CA ALA A 56 3.75 -16.28 1.24
C ALA A 56 2.40 -17.00 1.38
N TYR A 57 1.31 -16.34 0.96
CA TYR A 57 -0.02 -16.94 0.95
C TYR A 57 -0.09 -18.16 0.04
N ALA A 58 0.48 -18.07 -1.17
CA ALA A 58 0.53 -19.17 -2.11
C ALA A 58 1.28 -20.38 -1.54
N GLN A 59 2.41 -20.16 -0.86
CA GLN A 59 3.16 -21.23 -0.21
C GLN A 59 2.37 -21.88 0.95
N ILE A 60 1.75 -21.08 1.82
CA ILE A 60 0.96 -21.59 2.96
C ILE A 60 -0.24 -22.43 2.48
N LYS A 61 -0.81 -22.10 1.32
CA LYS A 61 -1.98 -22.78 0.76
C LYS A 61 -1.64 -23.84 -0.30
N GLY A 62 -0.36 -24.07 -0.61
CA GLY A 62 0.05 -25.00 -1.66
C GLY A 62 -0.43 -24.59 -3.06
N ILE A 63 -0.63 -23.29 -3.31
CA ILE A 63 -1.07 -22.76 -4.60
C ILE A 63 0.15 -22.59 -5.50
N ALA A 64 0.10 -23.16 -6.70
CA ALA A 64 1.12 -22.93 -7.71
C ALA A 64 1.06 -21.48 -8.21
N ILE A 65 2.17 -20.75 -8.12
CA ILE A 65 2.27 -19.37 -8.61
C ILE A 65 2.32 -19.37 -10.13
N THR A 66 1.22 -18.93 -10.75
CA THR A 66 1.12 -18.72 -12.19
C THR A 66 1.31 -17.23 -12.53
N TRP A 67 1.62 -16.94 -13.79
CA TRP A 67 1.89 -15.58 -14.25
C TRP A 67 0.71 -14.61 -14.00
N TYR A 68 -0.54 -15.08 -14.11
CA TYR A 68 -1.71 -14.24 -13.90
C TYR A 68 -1.95 -13.92 -12.41
N LEU A 69 -1.48 -14.76 -11.48
CA LEU A 69 -1.49 -14.44 -10.04
C LEU A 69 -0.47 -13.35 -9.72
N VAL A 70 0.72 -13.42 -10.34
CA VAL A 70 1.73 -12.37 -10.24
C VAL A 70 1.20 -11.06 -10.83
N PHE A 71 0.57 -11.12 -12.01
CA PHE A 71 -0.05 -9.95 -12.63
C PHE A 71 -1.13 -9.34 -11.74
N ALA A 72 -2.02 -10.16 -11.16
CA ALA A 72 -3.05 -9.68 -10.24
C ALA A 72 -2.45 -9.02 -8.99
N ALA A 73 -1.39 -9.60 -8.42
CA ALA A 73 -0.68 -9.02 -7.28
C ALA A 73 -0.06 -7.66 -7.63
N VAL A 74 0.56 -7.51 -8.80
CA VAL A 74 1.08 -6.21 -9.28
C VAL A 74 -0.04 -5.19 -9.41
N VAL A 75 -1.19 -5.55 -9.99
CA VAL A 75 -2.32 -4.61 -10.09
C VAL A 75 -2.79 -4.14 -8.71
N VAL A 76 -2.90 -5.06 -7.73
CA VAL A 76 -3.25 -4.71 -6.34
C VAL A 76 -2.18 -3.82 -5.70
N GLY A 77 -0.89 -4.09 -5.97
CA GLY A 77 0.24 -3.28 -5.53
C GLY A 77 0.17 -1.85 -6.06
N LEU A 78 -0.11 -1.68 -7.35
CA LEU A 78 -0.27 -0.36 -7.98
C LEU A 78 -1.45 0.43 -7.42
N LEU A 79 -2.61 -0.23 -7.23
CA LEU A 79 -3.79 0.40 -6.63
C LEU A 79 -3.51 0.86 -5.19
N SER A 80 -2.82 0.02 -4.42
CA SER A 80 -2.44 0.34 -3.04
C SER A 80 -1.39 1.45 -2.97
N ALA A 81 -0.45 1.48 -3.92
CA ALA A 81 0.53 2.56 -4.04
C ALA A 81 -0.14 3.89 -4.36
N TYR A 82 -1.08 3.89 -5.30
CA TYR A 82 -1.87 5.08 -5.64
C TYR A 82 -2.66 5.58 -4.42
N ALA A 83 -3.35 4.68 -3.72
CA ALA A 83 -4.06 5.02 -2.50
C ALA A 83 -3.13 5.53 -1.39
N ALA A 84 -1.92 4.98 -1.27
CA ALA A 84 -0.91 5.42 -0.31
C ALA A 84 -0.42 6.84 -0.61
N MET A 85 -0.11 7.15 -1.87
CA MET A 85 0.30 8.49 -2.29
C MET A 85 -0.81 9.51 -2.03
N VAL A 86 -2.06 9.22 -2.42
CA VAL A 86 -3.20 10.13 -2.19
C VAL A 86 -3.50 10.29 -0.69
N GLY A 87 -3.47 9.19 0.06
CA GLY A 87 -3.69 9.21 1.51
C GLY A 87 -2.61 10.03 2.22
N TYR A 88 -1.35 9.85 1.85
CA TYR A 88 -0.22 10.61 2.37
C TYR A 88 -0.36 12.11 2.07
N ASP A 89 -0.68 12.46 0.82
CA ASP A 89 -0.86 13.85 0.41
C ASP A 89 -1.97 14.54 1.22
N LYS A 90 -3.11 13.87 1.40
CA LYS A 90 -4.23 14.37 2.22
C LYS A 90 -3.88 14.51 3.70
N LEU A 91 -3.09 13.59 4.26
CA LEU A 91 -2.64 13.68 5.65
C LEU A 91 -1.75 14.91 5.84
N ILE A 92 -0.78 15.14 4.96
CA ILE A 92 0.10 16.31 5.01
C ILE A 92 -0.69 17.61 4.84
N GLU A 93 -1.64 17.65 3.91
CA GLU A 93 -2.54 18.78 3.72
C GLU A 93 -3.35 19.07 5.02
N THR A 94 -3.88 18.03 5.65
CA THR A 94 -4.60 18.14 6.94
C THR A 94 -3.69 18.69 8.04
N PHE A 95 -2.44 18.24 8.13
CA PHE A 95 -1.48 18.76 9.12
C PHE A 95 -1.11 20.23 8.86
N LYS A 96 -0.95 20.63 7.60
CA LYS A 96 -0.67 22.02 7.23
C LYS A 96 -1.86 22.95 7.53
N ASN A 97 -3.06 22.47 7.26
CA ASN A 97 -4.31 23.19 7.50
C ASN A 97 -4.84 23.03 8.92
N TRP A 98 -4.16 22.23 9.77
CA TRP A 98 -4.57 22.04 11.15
C TRP A 98 -4.53 23.40 11.83
N PRO A 99 -5.66 23.93 12.34
CA PRO A 99 -5.66 25.21 13.00
C PRO A 99 -4.65 25.12 14.14
N LYS A 100 -3.57 25.92 14.05
CA LYS A 100 -2.71 26.18 15.20
C LYS A 100 -3.67 26.75 16.22
N LYS A 101 -4.02 25.94 17.22
CA LYS A 101 -4.87 26.36 18.34
C LYS A 101 -4.32 27.70 18.79
N THR A 102 -5.06 28.75 18.46
CA THR A 102 -4.66 30.13 18.72
C THR A 102 -5.06 30.33 20.17
N GLU A 103 -4.02 30.37 21.01
CA GLU A 103 -4.04 30.63 22.46
C GLU A 103 -4.67 29.55 23.37
#